data_AF-G8C6K7-F1
#
_entry.id   AF-G8C6K7-F1
#
_cell.length_a   1.000
_cell.length_b   1.000
_cell.length_c   1.000
_cell.angle_alpha   90.00
_cell.angle_beta   90.00
_cell.angle_gamma   90.00
#
_symmetry.space_group_name_H-M   'P 1'
#
loop_
_entity.id
_entity.type
_entity.pdbx_description
1 polymer ?
#
loop_
_entity_poly.entity_id
_entity_poly.type
_entity_poly.pdbx_seq_one_letter_code
_entity_poly.pdbx_strand_id
1 'polypeptide(L)'
;SQNTNTPREAGSQKDENLAYDIENQFHDFKLSKVWRDEHYVKIQVKGSNAQNSVTIINDNGGLNLLENPTGYVAYSKAAEVT
;
A
#
# COMPACT_ATOMS: atom_id res chain seq x y z
N SER A 1 -23.21 1.50 -9.48
CA SER A 1 -22.19 2.56 -9.40
C SER A 1 -20.82 1.91 -9.43
N GLN A 2 -19.88 2.42 -10.23
CA GLN A 2 -18.49 1.96 -10.23
C GLN A 2 -17.82 2.43 -8.92
N ASN A 3 -17.06 1.56 -8.24
CA ASN A 3 -16.32 1.95 -7.04
C ASN A 3 -15.05 2.72 -7.45
N THR A 4 -15.16 4.04 -7.54
CA THR A 4 -14.09 4.95 -8.00
C THR A 4 -12.89 5.02 -7.05
N ASN A 5 -13.06 4.57 -5.80
CA ASN A 5 -12.08 4.72 -4.72
C ASN A 5 -11.25 3.43 -4.52
N THR A 6 -10.94 2.74 -5.61
CA THR A 6 -10.05 1.56 -5.63
C THR A 6 -8.94 1.72 -6.66
N PRO A 7 -7.68 1.36 -6.35
CA PRO A 7 -7.16 1.01 -5.02
C PRO A 7 -7.07 2.23 -4.10
N ARG A 8 -7.05 2.01 -2.77
CA ARG A 8 -7.06 3.04 -1.71
C ARG A 8 -5.94 2.76 -0.71
N GLU A 9 -4.71 2.87 -1.19
CA GLU A 9 -3.54 2.76 -0.31
C GLU A 9 -3.51 3.95 0.66
N ALA A 10 -3.05 3.74 1.90
CA ALA A 10 -3.08 4.75 2.93
C ALA A 10 -2.35 6.03 2.48
N GLY A 11 -3.02 7.18 2.57
CA GLY A 11 -2.47 8.48 2.15
C GLY A 11 -2.45 8.71 0.63
N SER A 12 -3.04 7.82 -0.17
CA SER A 12 -3.23 8.04 -1.61
C SER A 12 -4.44 8.94 -1.89
N GLN A 13 -4.51 9.54 -3.10
CA GLN A 13 -5.64 10.38 -3.48
C GLN A 13 -7.00 9.65 -3.39
N LYS A 14 -7.03 8.35 -3.71
CA LYS A 14 -8.28 7.56 -3.67
C LYS A 14 -8.72 7.22 -2.24
N ASP A 15 -7.77 7.10 -1.31
CA ASP A 15 -8.04 6.98 0.11
C ASP A 15 -8.64 8.29 0.66
N GLU A 16 -8.04 9.42 0.31
CA GLU A 16 -8.54 10.75 0.68
C GLU A 16 -9.94 11.03 0.11
N ASN A 17 -10.17 10.71 -1.16
CA ASN A 17 -11.51 10.84 -1.79
C ASN A 17 -12.57 10.04 -1.02
N LEU A 18 -12.24 8.81 -0.61
CA LEU A 18 -13.16 7.99 0.19
C LEU A 18 -13.39 8.59 1.59
N ALA A 19 -12.37 9.20 2.20
CA ALA A 19 -12.51 9.90 3.47
C ALA A 19 -13.50 11.09 3.35
N TYR A 20 -13.41 11.89 2.28
CA TYR A 20 -14.39 12.96 1.99
C TYR A 20 -15.80 12.40 1.74
N ASP A 21 -15.93 11.30 1.00
CA ASP A 21 -17.22 10.67 0.74
C ASP A 21 -17.90 10.19 2.03
N ILE A 22 -17.12 9.66 2.98
CA ILE A 22 -17.62 9.22 4.30
C ILE A 22 -17.97 10.44 5.17
N GLU A 23 -17.14 11.48 5.19
CA GLU A 23 -17.42 12.72 5.92
C GLU A 23 -18.74 13.35 5.45
N ASN A 24 -18.96 13.43 4.14
CA ASN A 24 -20.21 13.94 3.57
C ASN A 24 -21.42 13.10 4.01
N GLN A 25 -21.31 11.77 3.98
CA GLN A 25 -22.37 10.88 4.48
C GLN A 25 -22.65 11.10 5.98
N PHE A 26 -21.62 11.34 6.79
CA PHE A 26 -21.81 11.65 8.22
C PHE A 26 -22.53 12.97 8.44
N HIS A 27 -22.26 13.98 7.61
CA HIS A 27 -23.04 15.22 7.60
C HIS A 27 -24.50 14.98 7.18
N ASP A 28 -24.75 14.16 6.17
CA ASP A 28 -26.10 13.81 5.71
C ASP A 28 -26.92 13.06 6.78
N PHE A 29 -26.25 12.23 7.58
CA PHE A 29 -26.86 11.55 8.74
C PHE A 29 -27.11 12.46 9.94
N LYS A 30 -26.74 13.75 9.85
CA LYS A 30 -26.94 14.75 10.91
C LYS A 30 -26.31 14.32 12.24
N LEU A 31 -25.14 13.67 12.18
CA LEU A 31 -24.36 13.39 13.39
C LEU A 31 -24.00 14.70 14.09
N SER A 32 -23.99 14.70 15.43
CA SER A 32 -23.86 15.93 16.22
C SER A 32 -22.54 16.67 15.98
N LYS A 33 -21.46 15.95 15.65
CA LYS A 33 -20.16 16.52 15.31
C LYS A 33 -19.42 15.59 14.36
N VAL A 34 -18.87 16.15 13.29
CA VAL A 34 -18.01 15.48 12.31
C VAL A 34 -16.75 16.33 12.17
N TRP A 35 -15.58 15.72 12.17
CA TRP A 35 -14.30 16.42 12.07
C TRP A 35 -13.24 15.50 11.45
N ARG A 36 -12.16 16.12 10.96
CA ARG A 36 -10.98 15.42 10.43
C ARG A 36 -9.86 15.40 11.47
N ASP A 37 -9.06 14.36 11.41
CA ASP A 37 -7.88 14.18 12.24
C ASP A 37 -6.70 13.80 11.33
N GLU A 38 -5.83 14.76 11.04
CA GLU A 38 -4.75 14.63 10.05
C GLU A 38 -3.43 14.25 10.74
N HIS A 39 -2.73 13.26 10.19
CA HIS A 39 -1.45 12.77 10.72
C HIS A 39 -0.42 12.56 9.63
N TYR A 40 0.83 12.94 9.93
CA TYR A 40 1.99 12.65 9.09
C TYR A 40 2.79 11.50 9.69
N VAL A 41 2.75 10.34 9.02
CA VAL A 41 3.44 9.12 9.45
C VAL A 41 4.33 8.58 8.34
N LYS A 42 5.42 7.89 8.72
CA LYS A 42 6.27 7.20 7.75
C LYS A 42 5.67 5.83 7.46
N ILE A 43 5.34 5.59 6.20
CA ILE A 43 4.97 4.25 5.68
C ILE A 43 6.07 3.74 4.75
N GLN A 44 6.20 2.42 4.61
CA GLN A 44 7.05 1.81 3.59
C GLN A 44 6.18 1.35 2.44
N VAL A 45 6.59 1.66 1.21
CA VAL A 45 5.97 1.16 -0.03
C VAL A 45 6.98 0.34 -0.83
N LYS A 46 6.50 -0.42 -1.82
CA LYS A 46 7.37 -1.14 -2.75
C LYS A 46 8.31 -0.16 -3.48
N GLY A 47 9.59 -0.51 -3.59
CA GLY A 47 10.57 0.30 -4.31
C GLY A 47 10.25 0.42 -5.80
N SER A 48 10.43 1.61 -6.37
CA SER A 48 10.21 1.89 -7.80
C SER A 48 11.35 1.39 -8.70
N ASN A 49 12.56 1.29 -8.15
CA ASN A 49 13.79 1.10 -8.93
C ASN A 49 14.32 -0.34 -8.88
N ALA A 50 13.87 -1.14 -7.92
CA ALA A 50 14.24 -2.54 -7.76
C ALA A 50 13.01 -3.35 -7.38
N GLN A 51 12.72 -4.40 -8.16
CA GLN A 51 11.65 -5.34 -7.83
C GLN A 51 12.16 -6.32 -6.78
N ASN A 52 11.34 -6.60 -5.76
CA ASN A 52 11.58 -7.75 -4.88
C ASN A 52 11.55 -9.04 -5.74
N SER A 53 12.47 -9.94 -5.48
CA SER A 53 12.56 -11.23 -6.17
C SER A 53 12.88 -12.35 -5.18
N VAL A 54 12.49 -13.56 -5.55
CA VAL A 54 12.87 -14.81 -4.89
C VAL A 54 13.56 -15.67 -5.92
N THR A 55 14.78 -16.14 -5.61
CA THR A 55 15.63 -16.90 -6.53
C THR A 55 16.17 -18.14 -5.84
N ILE A 56 16.25 -19.25 -6.57
CA ILE A 56 16.92 -20.48 -6.13
C ILE A 56 18.33 -20.49 -6.70
N ILE A 57 19.34 -20.69 -5.86
CA ILE A 57 20.72 -20.92 -6.29
C ILE A 57 20.97 -22.43 -6.31
N ASN A 58 21.25 -22.97 -7.49
CA ASN A 58 21.56 -24.39 -7.64
C ASN A 58 23.01 -24.69 -7.21
N ASP A 59 23.33 -25.97 -7.02
CA ASP A 59 24.66 -26.44 -6.58
C ASP A 59 25.82 -25.97 -7.48
N ASN A 60 25.54 -25.65 -8.75
CA ASN A 60 26.51 -25.12 -9.71
C ASN A 60 26.61 -23.58 -9.72
N GLY A 61 25.94 -22.89 -8.79
CA GLY A 61 25.89 -21.43 -8.70
C GLY A 61 24.91 -20.77 -9.69
N GLY A 62 24.14 -21.54 -10.47
CA GLY A 62 23.15 -21.00 -11.40
C GLY A 62 21.93 -20.44 -10.67
N LEU A 63 21.55 -19.20 -11.01
CA LEU A 63 20.36 -18.53 -10.49
C LEU A 63 19.10 -18.92 -11.28
N ASN A 64 18.07 -19.40 -10.58
CA ASN A 64 16.75 -19.65 -11.16
C ASN A 64 15.70 -18.76 -10.47
N LEU A 65 15.12 -17.83 -11.22
CA LEU A 65 14.08 -16.94 -10.70
C LEU A 65 12.82 -17.74 -10.37
N LEU A 66 12.39 -17.68 -9.10
CA LEU A 66 11.14 -18.30 -8.65
C LEU A 66 9.97 -17.34 -8.85
N GLU A 67 10.09 -16.10 -8.37
CA GLU A 67 9.01 -15.11 -8.44
C GLU A 67 9.53 -13.67 -8.31
N ASN A 68 8.81 -12.72 -8.88
CA ASN A 68 8.87 -11.29 -8.54
C ASN A 68 7.55 -10.87 -7.85
N PRO A 69 7.42 -10.99 -6.51
CA PRO A 69 6.17 -10.73 -5.82
C PRO A 69 5.60 -9.34 -6.14
N THR A 70 4.32 -9.29 -6.50
CA THR A 70 3.62 -8.03 -6.81
C THR A 70 3.34 -7.22 -5.55
N GLY A 71 2.98 -7.91 -4.46
CA GLY A 71 2.88 -7.35 -3.11
C GLY A 71 4.24 -7.17 -2.41
N TYR A 72 4.21 -6.64 -1.19
CA TYR A 72 5.37 -6.42 -0.35
C TYR A 72 4.98 -6.49 1.13
N VAL A 73 5.95 -6.70 2.02
CA VAL A 73 5.76 -6.64 3.48
C VAL A 73 6.26 -5.28 3.96
N ALA A 74 5.36 -4.43 4.45
CA ALA A 74 5.70 -3.12 4.97
C ALA A 74 6.60 -3.21 6.21
N TYR A 75 7.57 -2.31 6.29
CA TYR A 75 8.67 -2.26 7.26
C TYR A 75 9.62 -3.47 7.23
N SER A 76 9.57 -4.30 6.18
CA SER A 76 10.61 -5.30 5.95
C SER A 76 11.96 -4.62 5.73
N LYS A 77 13.03 -5.24 6.21
CA LYS A 77 14.38 -4.72 6.03
C LYS A 77 14.75 -4.76 4.55
N ALA A 78 15.16 -3.62 4.01
CA ALA A 78 15.69 -3.55 2.65
C ALA A 78 17.08 -4.20 2.61
N ALA A 79 17.12 -5.49 2.30
CA ALA A 79 18.32 -6.29 2.19
C ALA A 79 18.07 -7.50 1.28
N GLU A 80 19.16 -8.07 0.78
CA GLU A 80 19.19 -9.37 0.11
C GLU A 80 19.90 -10.36 1.04
N VAL A 81 19.34 -11.57 1.18
CA VAL A 81 19.93 -12.67 1.95
C VAL A 81 19.84 -13.94 1.11
N THR A 82 20.88 -14.77 1.19
CA THR A 82 21.07 -15.99 0.40
C THR A 82 21.44 -17.15 1.31
#